data_AF-A0A2A4YCY4-F1
#
_entry.id   AF-A0A2A4YCY4-F1
#
_cell.length_a   1.000
_cell.length_b   1.000
_cell.length_c   1.000
_cell.angle_alpha   90.00
_cell.angle_beta   90.00
_cell.angle_gamma   90.00
#
_symmetry.space_group_name_H-M   'P 1'
#
loop_
_entity.id
_entity.type
_entity.pdbx_description
1 polymer ?
#
loop_
_entity_poly.entity_id
_entity_poly.type
_entity_poly.pdbx_seq_one_letter_code
_entity_poly.pdbx_strand_id
1 'polypeptide(L)'
;MLWGNAADIGKIFVLQKRAIRFIYGLKPRDSLRELFKSINIMTVASQYIFDVLIFVKSNLHLYKTLSDVNSVVTRNRHKLCMNRFRLKKVRRSFVGQSVKLFNKLPVEAINLPMPKFKSYIKNALMANAYYTISDYLNDKKPWTLPKTSTSHT
;
A
#
# COMPACT_ATOMS: atom_id res chain seq x y z
N MET A 1 -6.45 -4.18 11.23
CA MET A 1 -6.93 -4.91 10.02
C MET A 1 -6.31 -6.32 10.01
N LEU A 2 -7.11 -7.36 10.25
CA LEU A 2 -6.63 -8.73 10.55
C LEU A 2 -6.50 -9.65 9.32
N TRP A 3 -7.04 -9.25 8.17
CA TRP A 3 -7.35 -10.20 7.08
C TRP A 3 -6.27 -10.35 5.99
N GLY A 4 -5.31 -9.43 5.87
CA GLY A 4 -4.34 -9.46 4.76
C GLY A 4 -3.31 -10.59 4.80
N ASN A 5 -3.25 -11.35 5.90
CA ASN A 5 -2.45 -12.56 6.02
C ASN A 5 -3.31 -13.80 6.32
N ALA A 6 -4.64 -13.69 6.14
CA ALA A 6 -5.54 -14.83 6.28
C ALA A 6 -5.36 -15.79 5.08
N ALA A 7 -5.46 -17.10 5.35
CA ALA A 7 -5.33 -18.13 4.31
C ALA A 7 -6.35 -17.97 3.17
N ASP A 8 -7.52 -17.39 3.47
CA ASP A 8 -8.62 -17.25 2.51
C ASP A 8 -8.54 -16.01 1.61
N ILE A 9 -7.53 -15.15 1.76
CA ILE A 9 -7.39 -13.93 0.92
C ILE A 9 -7.32 -14.28 -0.57
N GLY A 10 -6.73 -15.43 -0.90
CA GLY A 10 -6.69 -15.95 -2.26
C GLY A 10 -8.09 -16.29 -2.81
N LYS A 11 -8.96 -16.88 -1.98
CA LYS A 11 -10.34 -17.19 -2.36
C LYS A 11 -11.14 -15.91 -2.59
N ILE A 12 -11.01 -14.93 -1.70
CA ILE A 12 -11.68 -13.63 -1.83
C ILE A 12 -11.25 -12.93 -3.13
N PHE A 13 -9.95 -12.97 -3.47
CA PHE A 13 -9.47 -12.40 -4.72
C PHE A 13 -9.96 -13.15 -5.97
N VAL A 14 -10.08 -14.49 -5.90
CA VAL A 14 -10.70 -15.27 -6.97
C VAL A 14 -12.16 -14.90 -7.16
N LEU A 15 -12.93 -14.71 -6.08
CA LEU A 15 -14.32 -14.26 -6.13
C LEU A 15 -14.44 -12.85 -6.74
N GLN A 16 -13.59 -11.90 -6.33
CA GLN A 16 -13.55 -10.56 -6.93
C GLN A 16 -13.35 -10.64 -8.45
N LYS A 17 -12.38 -11.45 -8.92
CA LYS A 17 -12.11 -11.64 -10.34
C LYS A 17 -13.28 -12.28 -11.07
N ARG A 18 -13.96 -13.26 -10.47
CA ARG A 18 -15.15 -13.91 -11.06
C ARG A 18 -16.30 -12.92 -11.22
N ALA A 19 -16.58 -12.10 -10.21
CA ALA A 19 -17.61 -11.08 -10.27
C ALA A 19 -17.36 -10.07 -11.39
N ILE A 20 -16.13 -9.54 -11.49
CA ILE A 20 -15.76 -8.60 -12.55
C ILE A 20 -15.86 -9.24 -13.93
N ARG A 21 -15.41 -10.50 -14.09
CA ARG A 21 -15.54 -11.20 -15.39
C ARG A 21 -16.99 -11.37 -15.81
N PHE A 22 -17.87 -11.68 -14.87
CA PHE A 22 -19.30 -11.81 -15.14
C PHE A 22 -19.91 -10.48 -15.59
N ILE A 23 -19.63 -9.40 -14.86
CA ILE A 23 -20.16 -8.05 -15.15
C ILE A 23 -19.71 -7.55 -16.55
N TYR A 24 -18.46 -7.83 -16.93
CA TYR A 24 -17.87 -7.33 -18.18
C TYR A 24 -17.83 -8.38 -19.31
N GLY A 25 -18.47 -9.54 -19.14
CA GLY A 25 -18.54 -10.57 -20.19
C GLY A 25 -17.18 -11.11 -20.67
N LEU A 26 -16.17 -11.14 -19.81
CA LEU A 26 -14.80 -11.50 -20.18
C LEU A 26 -14.59 -13.02 -20.25
N LYS A 27 -13.65 -13.46 -21.10
CA LYS A 27 -13.27 -14.88 -21.19
C LYS A 27 -12.50 -15.30 -19.93
N PRO A 28 -12.52 -16.61 -19.56
CA PRO A 28 -11.86 -17.09 -18.35
C PRO A 28 -10.36 -16.79 -18.25
N ARG A 29 -9.67 -16.71 -19.41
CA ARG A 29 -8.22 -16.50 -19.51
C ARG A 29 -7.82 -15.03 -19.69
N ASP A 30 -8.78 -14.13 -19.85
CA ASP A 30 -8.48 -12.71 -20.05
C ASP A 30 -7.83 -12.12 -18.80
N SER A 31 -6.78 -11.34 -19.02
CA SER A 31 -6.10 -10.60 -17.96
C SER A 31 -7.01 -9.48 -17.46
N LEU A 32 -7.29 -9.49 -16.15
CA LEU A 32 -8.09 -8.45 -15.51
C LEU A 32 -7.26 -7.24 -15.09
N ARG A 33 -5.92 -7.30 -15.18
CA ARG A 33 -5.04 -6.29 -14.57
C ARG A 33 -5.23 -4.92 -15.20
N GLU A 34 -5.33 -4.83 -16.53
CA GLU A 34 -5.61 -3.56 -17.21
C GLU A 34 -7.06 -3.12 -16.99
N LEU A 35 -8.02 -4.06 -16.95
CA LEU A 35 -9.41 -3.74 -16.66
C LEU A 35 -9.57 -3.09 -15.27
N PHE A 36 -8.91 -3.62 -14.23
CA PHE A 36 -8.95 -3.02 -12.89
C PHE A 36 -8.54 -1.54 -12.90
N LYS A 37 -7.55 -1.19 -13.72
CA LYS A 37 -7.10 0.20 -13.87
C LYS A 37 -8.13 1.04 -14.62
N SER A 38 -8.67 0.53 -15.74
CA SER A 38 -9.62 1.29 -16.56
C SER A 38 -10.93 1.57 -15.83
N ILE A 39 -11.39 0.64 -14.97
CA ILE A 39 -12.62 0.79 -14.19
C ILE A 39 -12.40 1.46 -12.83
N ASN A 40 -11.15 1.84 -12.50
CA ASN A 40 -10.77 2.44 -11.22
C ASN A 40 -11.23 1.64 -9.99
N ILE A 41 -11.12 0.31 -10.05
CA ILE A 41 -11.42 -0.57 -8.92
C ILE A 41 -10.12 -1.10 -8.31
N MET A 42 -10.03 -1.05 -6.99
CA MET A 42 -8.92 -1.65 -6.27
C MET A 42 -9.07 -3.16 -6.17
N THR A 43 -7.96 -3.86 -6.36
CA THR A 43 -7.87 -5.28 -6.03
C THR A 43 -7.96 -5.48 -4.52
N VAL A 44 -8.31 -6.68 -4.07
CA VAL A 44 -8.30 -7.05 -2.64
C VAL A 44 -6.96 -6.73 -1.97
N ALA A 45 -5.83 -7.00 -2.63
CA ALA A 45 -4.50 -6.69 -2.10
C ALA A 45 -4.25 -5.18 -2.00
N SER A 46 -4.61 -4.40 -3.04
CA SER A 46 -4.53 -2.94 -3.00
C SER A 46 -5.41 -2.37 -1.88
N GLN A 47 -6.61 -2.91 -1.66
CA GLN A 47 -7.48 -2.49 -0.55
C GLN A 47 -6.85 -2.73 0.82
N TYR A 48 -6.29 -3.92 1.04
CA TYR A 48 -5.57 -4.20 2.28
C TYR A 48 -4.39 -3.24 2.50
N ILE A 49 -3.58 -2.99 1.46
CA ILE A 49 -2.45 -2.07 1.54
C ILE A 49 -2.94 -0.66 1.88
N PHE A 50 -4.00 -0.19 1.22
CA PHE A 50 -4.60 1.11 1.49
C PHE A 50 -4.98 1.25 2.97
N ASP A 51 -5.75 0.30 3.51
CA ASP A 51 -6.22 0.35 4.90
C ASP A 51 -5.05 0.34 5.89
N VAL A 52 -4.00 -0.45 5.61
CA VAL A 52 -2.79 -0.49 6.42
C VAL A 52 -2.07 0.86 6.40
N LEU A 53 -1.91 1.48 5.23
CA LEU A 53 -1.22 2.77 5.09
C LEU A 53 -1.98 3.90 5.80
N ILE A 54 -3.31 3.94 5.69
CA ILE A 54 -4.16 4.89 6.40
C ILE A 54 -4.07 4.68 7.91
N PHE A 55 -4.09 3.42 8.36
CA PHE A 55 -3.94 3.08 9.78
C PHE A 55 -2.60 3.57 10.33
N VAL A 56 -1.48 3.28 9.64
CA VAL A 56 -0.15 3.72 10.08
C VAL A 56 -0.06 5.24 10.11
N LYS A 57 -0.54 5.92 9.06
CA LYS A 57 -0.52 7.40 8.97
C LYS A 57 -1.29 8.05 10.13
N SER A 58 -2.43 7.48 10.50
CA SER A 58 -3.27 8.00 11.59
C SER A 58 -2.66 7.76 12.98
N ASN A 59 -1.83 6.72 13.10
CA ASN A 59 -1.22 6.30 14.36
C ASN A 59 0.29 6.51 14.40
N LEU A 60 0.83 7.48 13.62
CA LEU A 60 2.28 7.69 13.51
C LEU A 60 2.95 7.92 14.87
N HIS A 61 2.25 8.56 15.81
CA HIS A 61 2.73 8.82 17.17
C HIS A 61 3.03 7.55 17.98
N LEU A 62 2.48 6.39 17.60
CA LEU A 62 2.76 5.09 18.25
C LEU A 62 4.02 4.41 17.71
N TYR A 63 4.60 4.91 16.62
CA TYR A 63 5.77 4.31 15.98
C TYR A 63 7.02 5.15 16.25
N LYS A 64 8.12 4.49 16.62
CA LYS A 64 9.44 5.12 16.66
C LYS A 64 10.00 5.22 15.25
N THR A 65 10.59 6.36 14.91
CA THR A 65 11.39 6.55 13.69
C THR A 65 12.83 6.14 13.93
N LEU A 66 13.61 5.99 12.85
CA LEU A 66 15.05 5.72 13.00
C LEU A 66 15.80 6.90 13.64
N SER A 67 15.31 8.14 13.49
CA SER A 67 15.87 9.30 14.21
C SER A 67 15.64 9.24 15.73
N ASP A 68 14.56 8.62 16.19
CA ASP A 68 14.28 8.53 17.63
C ASP A 68 15.18 7.50 18.33
N VAL A 69 15.76 6.58 17.56
CA VAL A 69 16.58 5.47 18.07
C VAL A 69 18.07 5.75 17.89
N ASN A 70 18.46 6.46 16.83
CA ASN A 70 19.85 6.76 16.52
C ASN A 70 20.05 8.28 16.41
N SER A 71 21.04 8.80 17.12
CA SER A 71 21.47 10.21 17.06
C SER A 71 22.15 10.58 15.73
N VAL A 72 22.52 9.58 14.92
CA VAL A 72 23.20 9.79 13.63
C VAL A 72 22.19 10.15 12.53
N VAL A 73 22.43 11.28 11.85
CA VAL A 73 21.65 11.70 10.69
C VAL A 73 21.91 10.75 9.53
N THR A 74 20.95 9.87 9.24
CA THR A 74 21.00 8.98 8.07
C THR A 74 19.95 9.36 7.03
N ARG A 75 20.21 9.07 5.76
CA ARG A 75 19.27 9.28 4.64
C ARG A 75 17.89 8.63 4.87
N ASN A 76 17.82 7.62 5.74
CA ASN A 76 16.62 6.87 6.07
C ASN A 76 15.96 7.30 7.40
N ARG A 77 16.36 8.42 8.03
CA ARG A 77 15.88 8.81 9.37
C ARG A 77 14.35 8.88 9.52
N HIS A 78 13.65 9.27 8.45
CA HIS A 78 12.18 9.39 8.40
C HIS A 78 11.46 8.04 8.38
N LYS A 79 12.18 6.94 8.12
CA LYS A 79 11.58 5.60 8.10
C LYS A 79 11.22 5.18 9.51
N LEU A 80 10.06 4.54 9.63
CA LEU A 80 9.64 3.88 10.85
C LEU A 80 10.64 2.78 11.19
N CYS A 81 11.05 2.74 12.46
CA CYS A 81 11.98 1.76 12.96
C CYS A 81 11.31 0.37 12.89
N MET A 82 11.87 -0.51 12.07
CA MET A 82 11.48 -1.92 12.13
C MET A 82 12.03 -2.51 13.41
N ASN A 83 11.13 -2.80 14.36
CA ASN A 83 11.50 -3.55 15.54
C ASN A 83 12.11 -4.90 15.09
N ARG A 84 13.30 -5.24 15.57
CA ARG A 84 14.01 -6.46 15.13
C ARG A 84 13.32 -7.68 15.71
N PHE A 85 12.31 -8.16 15.01
CA PHE A 85 11.60 -9.36 15.42
C PHE A 85 12.46 -10.59 15.15
N ARG A 86 12.90 -11.27 16.21
CA ARG A 86 13.63 -12.55 16.14
C ARG A 86 12.82 -13.62 15.40
N LEU A 87 11.49 -13.58 15.56
CA LEU A 87 10.58 -14.59 15.00
C LEU A 87 9.98 -14.15 13.67
N LYS A 88 10.07 -15.04 12.67
CA LYS A 88 9.43 -14.87 11.35
C LYS A 88 7.91 -14.64 11.45
N LYS A 89 7.25 -15.26 12.45
CA LYS A 89 5.82 -15.08 12.73
C LYS A 89 5.49 -13.61 13.05
N VAL A 90 6.29 -12.96 13.89
CA VAL A 90 6.08 -11.55 14.24
C VAL A 90 6.45 -10.62 13.08
N ARG A 91 7.48 -10.97 12.30
CA ARG A 91 7.79 -10.26 11.05
C ARG A 91 6.67 -10.33 9.99
N ARG A 92 5.83 -11.38 10.04
CA ARG A 92 4.63 -11.56 9.20
C ARG A 92 3.35 -11.04 9.85
N SER A 93 3.41 -10.61 11.11
CA SER A 93 2.27 -10.00 11.80
C SER A 93 1.85 -8.70 11.12
N PHE A 94 0.65 -8.23 11.44
CA PHE A 94 0.15 -6.93 11.00
C PHE A 94 1.17 -5.81 11.27
N VAL A 95 1.75 -5.74 12.47
CA VAL A 95 2.73 -4.72 12.86
C VAL A 95 4.00 -4.82 12.01
N GLY A 96 4.52 -6.03 11.80
CA GLY A 96 5.71 -6.23 10.97
C GLY A 96 5.49 -5.92 9.49
N GLN A 97 4.28 -6.15 8.98
CA GLN A 97 3.92 -5.84 7.60
C GLN A 97 3.59 -4.35 7.41
N SER A 98 2.93 -3.72 8.38
CA SER A 98 2.52 -2.31 8.29
C SER A 98 3.72 -1.38 8.18
N VAL A 99 4.75 -1.60 8.99
CA VAL A 99 6.00 -0.82 8.94
C VAL A 99 6.71 -0.98 7.59
N LYS A 100 6.76 -2.21 7.04
CA LYS A 100 7.39 -2.43 5.72
C LYS A 100 6.63 -1.74 4.59
N LEU A 101 5.30 -1.84 4.60
CA LEU A 101 4.44 -1.22 3.60
C LEU A 101 4.60 0.31 3.66
N PHE A 102 4.58 0.89 4.85
CA PHE A 102 4.70 2.33 5.02
C PHE A 102 6.09 2.86 4.63
N ASN A 103 7.16 2.16 5.00
CA ASN A 103 8.54 2.55 4.69
C ASN A 103 8.90 2.51 3.19
N LYS A 104 8.02 1.94 2.36
CA LYS A 104 8.16 1.98 0.91
C LYS A 104 7.75 3.34 0.32
N LEU A 105 6.89 4.10 1.01
CA LEU A 105 6.38 5.36 0.50
C LEU A 105 7.48 6.43 0.41
N PRO A 106 7.43 7.30 -0.61
CA PRO A 106 8.30 8.47 -0.70
C PRO A 106 7.97 9.47 0.42
N VAL A 107 8.98 10.20 0.90
CA VAL A 107 8.86 11.15 2.03
C VAL A 107 7.83 12.23 1.73
N GLU A 108 7.79 12.66 0.48
CA GLU A 108 6.91 13.68 -0.03
C GLU A 108 5.44 13.26 0.12
N ALA A 109 5.14 11.98 -0.13
CA ALA A 109 3.81 11.42 0.13
C ALA A 109 3.52 11.33 1.62
N ILE A 110 4.50 10.90 2.44
CA ILE A 110 4.34 10.80 3.89
C ILE A 110 4.02 12.17 4.51
N ASN A 111 4.60 13.25 4.00
CA ASN A 111 4.37 14.60 4.54
C ASN A 111 3.03 15.23 4.14
N LEU A 112 2.25 14.59 3.26
CA LEU A 112 0.93 15.10 2.89
C LEU A 112 -0.04 15.10 4.10
N PRO A 113 -0.94 16.09 4.17
CA PRO A 113 -2.04 16.06 5.13
C PRO A 113 -2.99 14.89 4.83
N MET A 114 -3.66 14.38 5.85
CA MET A 114 -4.46 13.14 5.76
C MET A 114 -5.41 13.06 4.56
N PRO A 115 -6.18 14.11 4.19
CA PRO A 115 -7.08 14.04 3.03
C PRO A 115 -6.32 13.87 1.71
N LYS A 116 -5.22 14.61 1.52
CA LYS A 116 -4.37 14.53 0.32
C LYS A 116 -3.63 13.20 0.27
N PHE A 117 -3.12 12.73 1.42
CA PHE A 117 -2.51 11.41 1.55
C PHE A 117 -3.48 10.30 1.13
N LYS A 118 -4.71 10.32 1.66
CA LYS A 118 -5.73 9.32 1.35
C LYS A 118 -6.05 9.29 -0.14
N SER A 119 -6.27 10.44 -0.75
CA SER A 119 -6.53 10.55 -2.19
C SER A 119 -5.35 10.04 -3.03
N TYR A 120 -4.13 10.48 -2.69
CA TYR A 120 -2.91 10.09 -3.38
C TYR A 120 -2.68 8.56 -3.35
N ILE A 121 -2.74 7.96 -2.17
CA ILE A 121 -2.53 6.51 -2.02
C ILE A 121 -3.62 5.72 -2.77
N LYS A 122 -4.88 6.16 -2.68
CA LYS A 122 -5.99 5.51 -3.41
C LYS A 122 -5.72 5.50 -4.91
N ASN A 123 -5.39 6.65 -5.49
CA ASN A 123 -5.15 6.79 -6.93
C ASN A 123 -3.95 5.96 -7.39
N ALA A 124 -2.86 6.00 -6.64
CA ALA A 124 -1.66 5.24 -6.99
C ALA A 124 -1.89 3.72 -6.90
N LEU A 125 -2.67 3.23 -5.93
CA LEU A 125 -3.00 1.81 -5.81
C LEU A 125 -3.97 1.33 -6.91
N MET A 126 -4.90 2.18 -7.34
CA MET A 126 -5.80 1.91 -8.47
C MET A 126 -5.01 1.84 -9.79
N ALA A 127 -4.11 2.79 -10.03
CA ALA A 127 -3.30 2.85 -11.24
C ALA A 127 -2.36 1.64 -11.42
N ASN A 128 -1.87 1.05 -10.33
CA ASN A 128 -0.95 -0.09 -10.39
C ASN A 128 -1.65 -1.46 -10.32
N ALA A 129 -2.84 -1.55 -9.71
CA ALA A 129 -3.64 -2.77 -9.59
C ALA A 129 -2.84 -4.00 -9.08
N TYR A 130 -2.21 -3.88 -7.90
CA TYR A 130 -1.38 -4.94 -7.31
C TYR A 130 -2.21 -6.16 -6.94
N TYR A 131 -1.81 -7.39 -7.32
CA TYR A 131 -2.58 -8.60 -6.99
C TYR A 131 -2.16 -9.20 -5.66
N THR A 132 -0.93 -8.91 -5.23
CA THR A 132 -0.38 -9.38 -3.97
C THR A 132 0.36 -8.24 -3.23
N ILE A 133 0.59 -8.43 -1.94
CA ILE A 133 1.46 -7.54 -1.15
C ILE A 133 2.89 -7.53 -1.72
N SER A 134 3.37 -8.68 -2.21
CA SER A 134 4.69 -8.80 -2.83
C SER A 134 4.80 -7.99 -4.11
N ASP A 135 3.75 -7.95 -4.95
CA ASP A 135 3.70 -7.08 -6.14
C ASP A 135 3.94 -5.63 -5.71
N TYR A 136 3.23 -5.18 -4.67
CA TYR A 136 3.43 -3.84 -4.12
C TYR A 136 4.84 -3.66 -3.61
N LEU A 137 5.41 -4.56 -2.80
CA LEU A 137 6.75 -4.36 -2.23
C LEU A 137 7.86 -4.37 -3.30
N ASN A 138 7.76 -5.26 -4.30
CA ASN A 138 8.78 -5.45 -5.32
C ASN A 138 8.73 -4.42 -6.45
N ASP A 139 7.66 -3.63 -6.55
CA ASP A 139 7.54 -2.62 -7.59
C ASP A 139 8.64 -1.54 -7.49
N LYS A 140 9.44 -1.37 -8.54
CA LYS A 140 10.52 -0.36 -8.55
C LYS A 140 10.06 0.99 -9.11
N LYS A 141 8.84 1.08 -9.63
CA LYS A 141 8.34 2.33 -10.20
C LYS A 141 8.27 3.41 -9.12
N PRO A 142 8.91 4.58 -9.34
CA PRO A 142 8.79 5.68 -8.41
C PRO A 142 7.36 6.17 -8.40
N TRP A 143 6.79 6.33 -7.21
CA TRP A 143 5.45 6.88 -7.05
C TRP A 143 5.55 8.39 -7.28
N THR A 144 5.24 8.84 -8.49
CA THR A 144 5.25 10.26 -8.83
C THR A 144 4.06 10.94 -8.16
N LEU A 145 4.32 12.04 -7.46
CA LEU A 145 3.24 12.90 -6.98
C LEU A 145 2.58 13.58 -8.20
N PRO A 146 1.26 13.77 -8.19
CA PRO A 146 0.64 14.68 -9.16
C PRO A 146 1.32 16.03 -8.99
N LYS A 147 1.91 16.56 -10.06
CA LYS A 147 2.41 17.94 -10.08
C LYS A 147 1.20 18.81 -9.75
N THR A 148 1.21 19.46 -8.60
CA THR A 148 0.24 20.53 -8.33
C THR A 148 0.44 21.55 -9.43
N SER A 149 -0.53 21.70 -10.33
CA SER A 149 -0.58 22.81 -11.26
C SER A 149 -0.54 24.08 -10.42
N THR A 150 0.62 24.73 -10.38
CA THR A 150 0.74 26.11 -9.92
C THR A 150 -0.13 26.93 -10.86
N SER A 151 -1.33 27.26 -10.40
CA SER A 151 -2.11 28.34 -10.97
C SER A 151 -1.29 29.61 -10.78
N HIS A 152 -0.58 30.01 -11.83
CA HIS A 152 -0.05 31.36 -11.95
C HIS A 152 -1.26 32.29 -12.06
N THR A 153 -1.54 33.00 -10.97
CA THR A 153 -2.20 34.30 -10.99
C THR A 153 -1.14 35.36 -11.15
#